data_AF-A0A7W1JB40-F1
#
_entry.id   AF-A0A7W1JB40-F1
#
_cell.length_a   1.000
_cell.length_b   1.000
_cell.length_c   1.000
_cell.angle_alpha   90.00
_cell.angle_beta   90.00
_cell.angle_gamma   90.00
#
_symmetry.space_group_name_H-M   'P 1'
#
loop_
_entity.id
_entity.type
_entity.pdbx_description
1 polymer ?
#
loop_
_entity_poly.entity_id
_entity_poly.type
_entity_poly.pdbx_seq_one_letter_code
_entity_poly.pdbx_strand_id
1 'polypeptide(L)' 'MRTVFRCRQCRKTFCDRYGTAFYDLKTPEQKVHHVVHQVIEGLGYEAVARIEAVHPTTVHRSHRKSRSASRTG' A
#
# COMPACT_ATOMS: atom_id res chain seq x y z
N MET A 1 13.70 2.97 -1.79
CA MET A 1 14.50 1.73 -1.66
C MET A 1 13.83 0.81 -0.65
N ARG A 2 13.87 -0.51 -0.85
CA ARG A 2 13.33 -1.50 0.09
C ARG A 2 14.51 -2.11 0.84
N THR A 3 14.61 -1.87 2.15
CA THR A 3 15.69 -2.47 2.96
C THR A 3 15.24 -3.83 3.50
N VAL A 4 16.07 -4.86 3.33
CA VAL A 4 15.80 -6.22 3.80
C VAL A 4 16.64 -6.49 5.06
N PHE A 5 15.95 -6.84 6.14
CA PHE A 5 16.52 -7.21 7.43
C PHE A 5 16.48 -8.72 7.61
N ARG A 6 17.47 -9.28 8.30
CA ARG A 6 17.52 -10.70 8.65
C ARG A 6 17.62 -10.87 10.16
N CYS A 7 16.64 -11.56 10.73
CA CYS A 7 16.63 -11.96 12.14
C CYS A 7 17.83 -12.86 12.43
N ARG A 8 18.70 -12.49 13.37
CA ARG A 8 19.88 -13.31 13.74
C ARG A 8 19.51 -14.56 14.53
N GLN A 9 18.41 -14.52 15.28
CA GLN A 9 17.97 -15.62 16.16
C GLN A 9 17.10 -16.64 15.42
N CYS A 10 16.13 -16.15 14.63
CA CYS A 10 15.12 -16.96 13.95
C CYS A 10 15.37 -17.16 12.45
N ARG A 11 16.42 -16.52 11.91
CA ARG A 11 16.82 -16.53 10.48
C ARG A 11 15.78 -16.05 9.46
N LYS A 12 14.58 -15.64 9.90
CA LYS A 12 13.57 -15.03 9.03
C LYS A 12 14.06 -13.72 8.42
N THR A 13 13.81 -13.54 7.14
CA THR A 13 14.01 -12.28 6.41
C THR A 13 12.71 -11.48 6.39
N PHE A 14 12.82 -10.20 6.69
CA PHE A 14 11.72 -9.25 6.66
C PHE A 14 12.22 -7.94 6.03
N CYS A 15 11.32 -7.06 5.60
CA CYS A 15 11.71 -5.75 5.09
C CYS A 15 11.28 -4.65 6.05
N ASP A 16 11.76 -3.42 5.85
CA ASP A 16 11.27 -2.21 6.51
C ASP A 16 9.74 -2.11 6.58
N ARG A 17 9.04 -2.61 5.55
CA ARG A 17 7.58 -2.63 5.48
C ARG A 17 6.93 -3.81 6.20
N TYR A 18 7.68 -4.69 6.86
CA TYR A 18 7.12 -5.86 7.55
C TYR A 18 6.15 -5.44 8.66
N GLY A 19 4.93 -5.99 8.63
CA GLY A 19 3.87 -5.61 9.58
C GLY A 19 3.13 -4.32 9.25
N THR A 20 3.45 -3.63 8.15
CA THR A 20 2.72 -2.41 7.72
C THR A 20 1.68 -2.73 6.64
N ALA A 21 0.75 -1.80 6.40
CA ALA A 21 -0.20 -1.85 5.26
C ALA A 21 0.51 -2.03 3.91
N PHE A 22 1.78 -1.60 3.84
CA PHE A 22 2.64 -1.64 2.67
C PHE A 22 3.42 -2.95 2.52
N TYR A 23 3.28 -3.88 3.47
CA TYR A 23 3.83 -5.23 3.35
C TYR A 23 3.15 -5.94 2.17
N ASP A 24 3.94 -6.43 1.22
CA ASP A 24 3.50 -7.11 -0.01
C ASP A 24 2.78 -6.22 -1.05
N LEU A 25 3.01 -4.90 -1.03
CA LEU A 25 2.64 -4.09 -2.18
C LEU A 25 3.68 -4.23 -3.30
N LYS A 26 3.26 -4.85 -4.41
CA LYS A 26 3.97 -4.81 -5.69
C LYS A 26 4.03 -3.40 -6.28
N THR A 27 3.12 -2.52 -5.85
CA THR A 27 3.03 -1.12 -6.27
C THR A 27 3.96 -0.24 -5.42
N PRO A 28 4.70 0.72 -6.01
CA PRO A 28 5.53 1.65 -5.25
C PRO A 28 4.67 2.45 -4.25
N GLU A 29 5.21 2.64 -3.04
CA GLU A 29 4.51 3.24 -1.91
C GLU A 29 3.99 4.65 -2.19
N GLN A 30 4.76 5.46 -2.91
CA GLN A 30 4.34 6.81 -3.33
C GLN A 30 3.04 6.80 -4.14
N LYS A 31 2.83 5.80 -5.01
CA LYS A 31 1.56 5.65 -5.74
C LYS A 31 0.40 5.34 -4.81
N VAL A 32 0.65 4.60 -3.73
CA VAL A 32 -0.40 4.20 -2.77
C VAL A 32 -0.85 5.41 -1.97
N HIS A 33 0.10 6.26 -1.56
CA HIS A 33 -0.21 7.54 -0.92
C HIS A 33 -1.02 8.44 -1.84
N HIS A 34 -0.64 8.57 -3.13
CA HIS A 34 -1.42 9.34 -4.09
C HIS A 34 -2.84 8.79 -4.30
N VAL A 35 -2.96 7.48 -4.51
CA VAL A 35 -4.26 6.79 -4.65
C VAL A 35 -5.14 7.03 -3.43
N VAL A 36 -4.61 6.86 -2.22
CA VAL A 36 -5.36 7.03 -0.97
C VAL A 36 -5.76 8.49 -0.79
N HIS A 37 -4.85 9.43 -1.05
CA HIS A 37 -5.14 10.86 -0.97
C HIS A 37 -6.26 11.25 -1.92
N GLN A 38 -6.17 10.88 -3.21
CA GLN A 38 -7.19 11.19 -4.21
C GLN A 38 -8.56 10.60 -3.86
N VAL A 39 -8.60 9.37 -3.33
CA VAL A 39 -9.85 8.76 -2.86
C VAL A 39 -10.44 9.51 -1.66
N ILE A 40 -9.62 10.00 -0.72
CA ILE A 40 -10.06 10.80 0.44
C ILE A 40 -10.60 12.17 -0.02
N GLU A 41 -9.97 12.78 -1.04
CA GLU A 41 -10.44 14.00 -1.70
C GLU A 41 -11.74 13.80 -2.50
N GLY A 42 -12.28 12.58 -2.53
CA GLY A 42 -13.57 12.26 -3.17
C GLY A 42 -13.48 11.87 -4.64
N LEU A 43 -12.29 11.61 -5.18
CA LEU A 43 -12.18 11.10 -6.55
C LEU A 43 -12.71 9.66 -6.61
N GLY A 44 -13.54 9.40 -7.61
CA GLY A 44 -14.03 8.06 -7.91
C GLY A 44 -12.90 7.12 -8.31
N TYR A 45 -13.01 5.83 -7.95
CA TYR A 45 -11.95 4.84 -8.18
C TYR A 45 -11.52 4.72 -9.65
N GLU A 46 -12.45 4.89 -10.59
CA GLU A 46 -12.18 4.90 -12.04
C GLU A 46 -11.35 6.11 -12.47
N ALA A 47 -11.59 7.28 -11.87
CA ALA A 47 -10.81 8.48 -12.16
C ALA A 47 -9.38 8.33 -11.64
N VAL A 48 -9.24 7.84 -10.41
CA VAL A 48 -7.93 7.53 -9.79
C VAL A 48 -7.17 6.48 -10.59
N ALA A 49 -7.84 5.44 -11.07
CA ALA A 49 -7.26 4.40 -11.91
C ALA A 49 -6.65 4.97 -13.20
N ARG A 50 -7.36 5.91 -13.85
CA ARG A 50 -6.87 6.61 -15.04
C ARG A 50 -5.67 7.51 -14.74
N ILE A 51 -5.74 8.30 -13.67
CA ILE A 51 -4.66 9.24 -13.27
C ILE A 51 -3.37 8.47 -12.96
N GLU A 52 -3.48 7.40 -12.19
CA GLU A 52 -2.33 6.63 -11.69
C GLU A 52 -1.86 5.54 -12.66
N ALA A 53 -2.55 5.39 -13.80
CA ALA A 53 -2.36 4.35 -14.81
C ALA A 53 -2.32 2.93 -14.18
N VAL A 54 -3.31 2.64 -13.35
CA VAL A 54 -3.47 1.34 -12.67
C VAL A 54 -4.87 0.79 -12.92
N HIS A 55 -5.02 -0.54 -12.85
CA HIS A 55 -6.34 -1.15 -12.98
C HIS A 55 -7.24 -0.75 -11.79
N PRO A 56 -8.54 -0.43 -11.97
CA PRO A 56 -9.45 -0.02 -10.89
C PRO A 56 -9.51 -0.98 -9.70
N THR A 57 -9.35 -2.29 -9.94
CA THR A 57 -9.27 -3.30 -8.87
C THR A 57 -8.06 -3.10 -7.95
N THR A 58 -6.96 -2.53 -8.46
CA THR A 58 -5.77 -2.17 -7.68
C THR A 58 -6.07 -1.00 -6.74
N VAL A 59 -6.84 -0.02 -7.22
CA VAL A 59 -7.31 1.12 -6.43
C VAL A 59 -8.20 0.63 -5.28
N HIS A 60 -9.20 -0.21 -5.60
CA HIS A 60 -10.08 -0.82 -4.60
C HIS A 60 -9.33 -1.64 -3.54
N ARG A 61 -8.39 -2.49 -3.97
CA ARG A 61 -7.57 -3.30 -3.06
C ARG A 61 -6.71 -2.42 -2.15
N SER A 62 -6.12 -1.36 -2.70
CA SER A 62 -5.27 -0.43 -1.95
C SER A 62 -6.08 0.34 -0.91
N HIS A 63 -7.24 0.88 -1.28
CA HIS A 63 -8.12 1.56 -0.35
C HIS A 63 -8.68 0.63 0.74
N ARG A 64 -9.03 -0.62 0.41
CA ARG A 64 -9.44 -1.61 1.41
C ARG A 64 -8.33 -1.90 2.42
N LYS A 65 -7.09 -2.00 1.95
CA LYS A 65 -5.92 -2.32 2.80
C LYS A 65 -5.56 -1.16 3.73
N SER A 66 -5.72 0.09 3.29
CA SER A 66 -5.53 1.26 4.15
C SER A 66 -6.57 1.32 5.27
N ARG A 67 -7.85 1.00 4.99
CA ARG A 67 -8.90 0.93 6.03
C ARG A 67 -8.64 -0.13 7.11
N SER A 68 -8.02 -1.26 6.77
CA SER A 68 -7.66 -2.29 7.75
C SER A 68 -6.47 -1.89 8.64
N ALA A 69 -5.58 -1.04 8.15
CA ALA A 69 -4.43 -0.56 8.93
C ALA A 69 -4.79 0.52 9.95
N SER A 70 -5.84 1.31 9.67
CA SER A 70 -6.37 2.32 10.59
C SER A 70 -7.17 1.76 11.79
N ARG A 71 -7.39 0.43 11.86
CA ARG A 71 -8.11 -0.23 12.97
C ARG A 71 -7.21 -0.82 14.06
N THR A 72 -5.90 -0.73 13.91
CA THR A 72 -4.90 -1.20 14.90
C THR A 72 -4.15 -0.05 15.58
N GLY A 73 -4.79 1.13 15.65
CA GLY A 73 -4.35 2.24 16.50
C GLY A 73 -4.98 2.15 17.87
#